data_AF-A0A528TX44-F1
#
_entry.id   AF-A0A528TX44-F1
#
_cell.length_a   1.000
_cell.length_b   1.000
_cell.length_c   1.000
_cell.angle_alpha   90.00
_cell.angle_beta   90.00
_cell.angle_gamma   90.00
#
_symmetry.space_group_name_H-M   'P 1'
#
loop_
_entity.id
_entity.type
_entity.pdbx_description
1 polymer ?
#
loop_
_entity_poly.entity_id
_entity_poly.type
_entity_poly.pdbx_seq_one_letter_code
_entity_poly.pdbx_strand_id
1 'polypeptide(L)'
;MLTKGIGVYALMRIAADIFIECKEADRACDKRAFTTALADFAVSIDWSTSGPLKGFGGQGGVKAAVEYIRDVRKRARYKVVNG
;
A
#
# COMPACT_ATOMS: atom_id res chain seq x y z
N MET A 1 -3.21 -13.28 1.95
CA MET A 1 -4.11 -12.14 1.68
C MET A 1 -3.95 -11.56 0.28
N LEU A 2 -2.73 -11.44 -0.25
CA LEU A 2 -2.46 -10.89 -1.60
C LEU A 2 -3.26 -11.53 -2.75
N THR A 3 -3.46 -12.84 -2.69
CA THR A 3 -4.21 -13.61 -3.72
C THR A 3 -5.73 -13.56 -3.53
N LYS A 4 -6.22 -12.94 -2.46
CA LYS A 4 -7.65 -12.74 -2.23
C LYS A 4 -8.06 -11.40 -2.82
N GLY A 5 -9.28 -11.29 -3.34
CA GLY A 5 -9.77 -10.07 -4.02
C GLY A 5 -9.52 -8.79 -3.23
N ILE A 6 -9.67 -8.84 -1.90
CA ILE A 6 -9.37 -7.70 -1.03
C ILE A 6 -7.93 -7.18 -1.14
N GLY A 7 -6.93 -8.07 -1.21
CA GLY A 7 -5.53 -7.67 -1.35
C GLY A 7 -5.28 -6.99 -2.68
N VAL A 8 -5.88 -7.50 -3.76
CA VAL A 8 -5.79 -6.90 -5.10
C VAL A 8 -6.46 -5.53 -5.15
N TYR A 9 -7.68 -5.38 -4.63
CA TYR A 9 -8.37 -4.08 -4.59
C TYR A 9 -7.64 -3.05 -3.72
N ALA A 10 -7.07 -3.49 -2.60
CA ALA A 10 -6.27 -2.60 -1.75
C ALA A 10 -5.02 -2.13 -2.50
N LEU A 11 -4.28 -3.04 -3.15
CA LEU A 11 -3.11 -2.67 -3.98
C LEU A 11 -3.49 -1.76 -5.15
N MET A 12 -4.62 -1.99 -5.82
CA MET A 12 -5.10 -1.08 -6.87
C MET A 12 -5.33 0.34 -6.34
N ARG A 13 -5.89 0.47 -5.13
CA ARG A 13 -6.09 1.80 -4.53
C ARG A 13 -4.77 2.46 -4.15
N ILE A 14 -3.81 1.71 -3.64
CA ILE A 14 -2.46 2.21 -3.37
C ILE A 14 -1.73 2.60 -4.66
N ALA A 15 -1.91 1.85 -5.75
CA ALA A 15 -1.37 2.22 -7.04
C ALA A 15 -1.96 3.55 -7.55
N ALA A 16 -3.26 3.78 -7.35
CA ALA A 16 -3.87 5.06 -7.68
C ALA A 16 -3.27 6.22 -6.85
N ASP A 17 -2.99 6.00 -5.56
CA ASP A 17 -2.32 7.00 -4.71
C ASP A 17 -0.92 7.33 -5.26
N ILE A 18 -0.11 6.31 -5.61
CA ILE A 18 1.23 6.50 -6.20
C ILE A 18 1.15 7.28 -7.53
N PHE A 19 0.18 6.96 -8.38
CA PHE A 19 -0.01 7.65 -9.64
C PHE A 19 -0.30 9.14 -9.45
N ILE A 20 -1.21 9.47 -8.53
CA ILE A 20 -1.55 10.86 -8.19
C ILE A 20 -0.30 11.59 -7.67
N GLU A 21 0.46 10.98 -6.76
CA GLU A 21 1.68 11.57 -6.21
C GLU A 21 2.79 11.80 -7.26
N CYS A 22 2.91 10.92 -8.25
CA CYS A 22 3.84 11.13 -9.36
C CYS A 22 3.37 12.30 -10.23
N LYS A 23 2.07 12.37 -10.53
CA LYS A 23 1.48 13.46 -11.33
C LYS A 23 1.61 14.82 -10.65
N GLU A 24 1.29 14.91 -9.35
CA GLU A 24 1.39 16.16 -8.59
C GLU A 24 2.83 16.66 -8.45
N ALA A 25 3.80 15.76 -8.45
CA ALA A 25 5.22 16.08 -8.38
C ALA A 25 5.89 16.28 -9.75
N ASP A 26 5.13 16.23 -10.86
CA ASP A 26 5.63 16.26 -12.24
C ASP A 26 6.76 15.25 -12.50
N ARG A 27 6.62 14.03 -11.94
CA ARG A 27 7.59 12.94 -12.08
C ARG A 27 7.07 11.86 -13.02
N ALA A 28 7.99 11.20 -13.72
CA ALA A 28 7.68 10.02 -14.51
C ALA A 28 7.00 8.95 -13.64
N CYS A 29 5.81 8.51 -14.06
CA CYS A 29 5.03 7.48 -13.39
C CYS A 29 5.22 6.12 -14.08
N ASP A 30 6.45 5.63 -14.06
CA ASP A 30 6.83 4.39 -14.74
C ASP A 30 6.88 3.19 -13.79
N LYS A 31 7.23 2.00 -14.33
CA LYS A 31 7.38 0.78 -13.54
C LYS A 31 8.32 0.97 -12.34
N ARG A 32 9.41 1.73 -12.53
CA ARG A 32 10.40 1.97 -11.48
C ARG A 32 9.80 2.75 -10.33
N ALA A 33 9.02 3.80 -10.61
CA ALA A 33 8.31 4.59 -9.60
C ALA A 33 7.40 3.72 -8.72
N PHE A 34 6.60 2.83 -9.33
CA PHE A 34 5.76 1.90 -8.56
C PHE A 34 6.58 0.90 -7.75
N THR A 35 7.60 0.28 -8.35
CA THR A 35 8.41 -0.72 -7.63
C THR A 35 9.14 -0.12 -6.44
N THR A 36 9.71 1.08 -6.59
CA THR A 36 10.39 1.78 -5.49
C THR A 36 9.39 2.12 -4.39
N ALA A 37 8.28 2.77 -4.74
CA ALA A 37 7.28 3.19 -3.75
C ALA A 37 6.67 2.01 -2.98
N LEU A 38 6.49 0.85 -3.61
CA LEU A 38 6.01 -0.36 -2.96
C LEU A 38 7.09 -1.04 -2.11
N ALA A 39 8.33 -1.12 -2.60
CA ALA A 39 9.44 -1.79 -1.92
C ALA A 39 9.71 -1.18 -0.53
N ASP A 40 9.52 0.14 -0.38
CA ASP A 40 9.76 0.87 0.87
C ASP A 40 8.92 0.36 2.06
N PHE A 41 7.75 -0.23 1.82
CA PHE A 41 6.86 -0.63 2.91
C PHE A 41 6.25 -2.03 2.76
N ALA A 42 6.24 -2.63 1.57
CA ALA A 42 5.56 -3.91 1.32
C ALA A 42 6.06 -5.05 2.22
N VAL A 43 7.35 -5.04 2.58
CA VAL A 43 7.98 -6.03 3.48
C VAL A 43 7.54 -5.90 4.94
N SER A 44 7.02 -4.74 5.33
CA SER A 44 6.54 -4.48 6.70
C SER A 44 5.07 -4.85 6.90
N ILE A 45 4.39 -5.28 5.84
CA ILE A 45 3.01 -5.75 5.91
C ILE A 45 3.00 -7.26 6.11
N ASP A 46 2.33 -7.71 7.17
CA ASP A 46 1.98 -9.12 7.31
C ASP A 46 0.80 -9.46 6.36
N TRP A 47 1.14 -10.11 5.24
CA TRP A 47 0.20 -10.56 4.22
C TRP A 47 -0.40 -11.95 4.50
N SER A 48 -0.10 -12.56 5.64
CA SER A 48 -0.66 -13.85 6.04
C SER A 48 -2.18 -13.77 6.24
N THR A 49 -2.83 -14.93 6.34
CA THR A 49 -4.26 -15.00 6.69
C THR A 49 -4.51 -14.87 8.19
N SER A 50 -3.45 -14.83 9.01
CA SER A 50 -3.47 -14.63 10.46
C SER A 50 -3.17 -13.19 10.89
N GLY A 51 -2.61 -12.38 10.00
CA GLY A 51 -2.15 -11.03 10.28
C GLY A 51 -3.25 -9.98 10.45
N PRO A 52 -2.88 -8.68 10.55
CA PRO A 52 -3.80 -7.57 10.78
C PRO A 52 -4.90 -7.41 9.73
N LEU A 53 -4.69 -8.00 8.54
CA LEU A 53 -5.67 -8.02 7.46
C LEU A 53 -6.74 -9.12 7.61
N LYS A 54 -6.61 -9.99 8.61
CA LYS A 54 -7.57 -11.08 8.89
C LYS A 54 -8.94 -10.49 9.23
N GLY A 55 -9.99 -11.07 8.65
CA GLY A 55 -11.37 -10.65 8.88
C GLY A 55 -11.82 -9.48 8.01
N PHE A 56 -10.93 -8.87 7.23
CA PHE A 56 -11.31 -7.91 6.21
C PHE A 56 -11.92 -8.68 5.01
N GLY A 57 -13.24 -8.79 4.99
CA GLY A 57 -14.04 -9.31 3.89
C GLY A 57 -15.10 -8.30 3.44
N GLY A 58 -15.61 -8.44 2.22
CA GLY A 58 -16.60 -7.50 1.65
C GLY A 58 -16.05 -6.09 1.39
N GLN A 59 -16.93 -5.15 1.03
CA GLN A 59 -16.51 -3.76 0.73
C GLN A 59 -15.92 -3.03 1.94
N GLY A 60 -16.43 -3.27 3.15
CA GLY A 60 -15.88 -2.70 4.38
C GLY A 60 -14.45 -3.15 4.67
N GLY A 61 -14.12 -4.40 4.34
CA GLY A 61 -12.77 -4.93 4.48
C GLY A 61 -11.74 -4.20 3.61
N VAL A 62 -12.07 -3.91 2.35
CA VAL A 62 -11.13 -3.22 1.43
C VAL A 62 -10.74 -1.86 1.98
N LYS A 63 -11.70 -1.08 2.51
CA LYS A 63 -11.41 0.24 3.09
C LYS A 63 -10.45 0.13 4.27
N ALA A 64 -10.71 -0.77 5.20
CA ALA A 64 -9.84 -1.00 6.37
C ALA A 64 -8.44 -1.47 5.96
N ALA A 65 -8.34 -2.36 4.96
CA ALA A 65 -7.06 -2.81 4.40
C ALA A 65 -6.27 -1.65 3.78
N VAL A 66 -6.93 -0.77 3.01
CA VAL A 66 -6.29 0.41 2.41
C VAL A 66 -5.80 1.37 3.48
N GLU A 67 -6.60 1.66 4.50
CA GLU A 67 -6.23 2.54 5.61
C GLU A 67 -5.02 2.00 6.38
N TYR A 68 -5.02 0.70 6.68
CA TYR A 68 -3.88 0.02 7.29
C TYR A 68 -2.60 0.15 6.44
N ILE A 69 -2.69 -0.14 5.14
CA ILE A 69 -1.52 -0.08 4.25
C ILE A 69 -0.99 1.36 4.14
N ARG A 70 -1.87 2.36 4.05
CA ARG A 70 -1.48 3.78 4.04
C ARG A 70 -0.76 4.18 5.32
N ASP A 71 -1.23 3.71 6.47
CA ASP A 71 -0.59 3.99 7.75
C ASP A 71 0.80 3.37 7.85
N VAL A 72 0.95 2.11 7.43
CA VAL A 72 2.26 1.45 7.33
C VAL A 72 3.21 2.23 6.40
N ARG A 73 2.72 2.65 5.23
CA ARG A 73 3.47 3.46 4.27
C ARG A 73 3.91 4.81 4.84
N LYS A 74 3.03 5.51 5.58
CA LYS A 74 3.37 6.76 6.27
C LYS A 74 4.50 6.54 7.26
N ARG A 75 4.40 5.51 8.11
CA ARG A 75 5.43 5.15 9.09
C ARG A 75 6.78 4.83 8.44
N ALA A 76 6.79 4.13 7.31
CA ALA A 76 8.01 3.86 6.55
C ALA A 76 8.69 5.15 6.08
N ARG A 77 7.94 6.13 5.56
CA ARG A 77 8.49 7.43 5.12
C ARG A 77 9.10 8.24 6.28
N TYR A 78 8.47 8.24 7.46
CA TYR A 78 9.03 8.95 8.63
C TYR A 78 10.37 8.36 9.10
N LYS A 79 10.53 7.03 9.02
CA LYS A 79 11.78 6.37 9.41
C LYS A 79 12.97 6.80 8.55
N VAL A 80 12.74 7.15 7.28
CA VAL A 80 13.77 7.60 6.34
C VAL A 80 14.19 9.06 6.57
N VAL A 81 13.33 9.88 7.16
CA VAL A 81 13.62 11.32 7.40
C VAL A 81 14.36 11.57 8.71
N ASN A 82 14.25 10.65 9.68
CA ASN A 82 14.87 10.75 11.00
C ASN A 82 16.13 9.88 11.19
N GLY A 83 16.72 9.38 10.10
CA GLY A 83 17.98 8.62 10.08
C GLY A 83 19.03 9.35 9.27
#